data_AF-A0A8T9BS46-F1
#
_entry.id   AF-A0A8T9BS46-F1
#
_cell.length_a   1.000
_cell.length_b   1.000
_cell.length_c   1.000
_cell.angle_alpha   90.00
_cell.angle_beta   90.00
_cell.angle_gamma   90.00
#
_symmetry.space_group_name_H-M   'P 1'
#
loop_
_entity.id
_entity.type
_entity.pdbx_description
1 polymer ?
#
loop_
_entity_poly.entity_id
_entity_poly.type
_entity_poly.pdbx_seq_one_letter_code
_entity_poly.pdbx_strand_id
1 'polypeptide(L)'
;MSQSFPQTLPSLSQREAIADALYRAATASDHRDSALFNSAWAGEDVSMEIHDDNKKVLQGLSLIRTNVLNRVGPMDTTHNISLVRVNYQDGADTASLIATSTAQHASSGTGRDPNGTKYTVGGEYSVDLIKDEEGVWKIK
;
A
#
# COMPACT_ATOMS: atom_id res chain seq x y z
N MET A 1 16.53 -12.36 -10.08
CA MET A 1 16.90 -11.49 -8.93
C MET A 1 15.61 -10.80 -8.50
N SER A 2 15.23 -10.85 -7.22
CA SER A 2 14.09 -10.03 -6.78
C SER A 2 14.49 -8.57 -6.94
N GLN A 3 13.81 -7.86 -7.82
CA GLN A 3 14.01 -6.42 -7.97
C GLN A 3 13.62 -5.78 -6.64
N SER A 4 14.56 -5.08 -6.00
CA SER A 4 14.29 -4.30 -4.80
C SER A 4 14.11 -2.86 -5.22
N PHE A 5 13.03 -2.23 -4.75
CA PHE A 5 12.72 -0.84 -5.04
C PHE A 5 13.24 0.06 -3.91
N PRO A 6 13.58 1.33 -4.21
CA PRO A 6 14.00 2.27 -3.20
C PRO A 6 12.89 2.51 -2.17
N GLN A 7 13.23 2.46 -0.88
CA GLN A 7 12.29 2.69 0.22
C GLN A 7 12.04 4.18 0.48
N THR A 8 12.91 5.04 -0.02
CA THR A 8 12.83 6.49 0.03
C THR A 8 13.24 7.05 -1.33
N LEU A 9 12.59 8.15 -1.73
CA LEU A 9 12.90 8.85 -2.97
C LEU A 9 13.39 10.27 -2.65
N PRO A 10 14.46 10.75 -3.31
CA PRO A 10 14.89 12.13 -3.15
C PRO A 10 13.92 13.08 -3.86
N SER A 11 13.85 14.31 -3.38
CA SER A 11 13.19 15.43 -4.06
C SER A 11 11.66 15.31 -4.24
N LEU A 12 10.99 14.50 -3.43
CA LEU A 12 9.53 14.54 -3.38
C LEU A 12 9.06 15.85 -2.74
N SER A 13 8.04 16.47 -3.31
CA SER A 13 7.27 17.48 -2.59
C SER A 13 6.58 16.84 -1.39
N GLN A 14 6.16 17.66 -0.42
CA GLN A 14 5.51 17.17 0.79
C GLN A 14 4.26 16.31 0.51
N ARG A 15 3.45 16.71 -0.48
CA ARG A 15 2.25 15.96 -0.88
C ARG A 15 2.59 14.64 -1.56
N GLU A 16 3.65 14.61 -2.37
CA GLU A 16 4.13 13.38 -3.00
C GLU A 16 4.71 12.43 -1.96
N ALA A 17 5.49 12.94 -0.99
CA ALA A 17 6.04 12.13 0.09
C ALA A 17 4.95 11.47 0.96
N ILE A 18 3.84 12.17 1.22
CA ILE A 18 2.67 11.62 1.92
C ILE A 18 2.01 10.51 1.09
N ALA A 19 1.74 10.76 -0.20
CA ALA A 19 1.13 9.78 -1.09
C ALA A 19 2.02 8.55 -1.33
N ASP A 20 3.34 8.74 -1.32
CA ASP A 20 4.35 7.71 -1.55
C ASP A 20 4.24 6.55 -0.54
N ALA A 21 3.83 6.79 0.71
CA ALA A 21 3.60 5.70 1.65
C ALA A 21 2.57 4.68 1.13
N LEU A 22 1.45 5.14 0.56
CA LEU A 22 0.46 4.26 -0.05
C LEU A 22 1.00 3.60 -1.34
N TYR A 23 1.76 4.34 -2.15
CA TYR A 23 2.36 3.81 -3.37
C TYR A 23 3.40 2.73 -3.10
N ARG A 24 4.20 2.87 -2.05
CA ARG A 24 5.15 1.84 -1.61
C ARG A 24 4.43 0.57 -1.21
N ALA A 25 3.32 0.64 -0.46
CA ALA A 25 2.54 -0.54 -0.09
C ALA A 25 1.94 -1.27 -1.31
N ALA A 26 1.39 -0.51 -2.28
CA ALA A 26 0.83 -1.06 -3.51
C ALA A 26 1.91 -1.69 -4.41
N THR A 27 2.98 -0.95 -4.69
CA THR A 27 4.12 -1.42 -5.49
C THR A 27 4.76 -2.66 -4.87
N ALA A 28 4.92 -2.66 -3.54
CA ALA A 28 5.48 -3.79 -2.83
C ALA A 28 4.61 -5.05 -2.95
N SER A 29 3.29 -4.88 -2.98
CA SER A 29 2.35 -5.98 -3.19
C SER A 29 2.48 -6.55 -4.60
N ASP A 30 2.65 -5.71 -5.62
CA ASP A 30 2.80 -6.17 -7.01
C ASP A 30 4.13 -6.85 -7.30
N HIS A 31 5.18 -6.50 -6.54
CA HIS A 31 6.53 -7.03 -6.73
C HIS A 31 6.98 -8.03 -5.67
N ARG A 32 6.10 -8.38 -4.71
CA ARG A 32 6.43 -9.22 -3.55
C ARG A 32 7.63 -8.68 -2.74
N ASP A 33 7.79 -7.37 -2.68
CA ASP A 33 8.92 -6.72 -2.00
C ASP A 33 8.59 -6.46 -0.53
N SER A 34 9.01 -7.37 0.36
CA SER A 34 8.77 -7.21 1.80
C SER A 34 9.46 -6.01 2.41
N ALA A 35 10.62 -5.60 1.88
CA ALA A 35 11.35 -4.46 2.43
C ALA A 35 10.63 -3.16 2.09
N LEU A 36 10.19 -3.00 0.83
CA LEU A 36 9.37 -1.88 0.41
C LEU A 36 8.03 -1.85 1.16
N PHE A 37 7.38 -3.02 1.32
CA PHE A 37 6.12 -3.10 2.06
C PHE A 37 6.29 -2.59 3.49
N ASN A 38 7.27 -3.12 4.22
CA ASN A 38 7.51 -2.73 5.61
C ASN A 38 7.84 -1.24 5.73
N SER A 39 8.57 -0.68 4.76
CA SER A 39 8.92 0.74 4.77
C SER A 39 7.70 1.66 4.75
N ALA A 40 6.57 1.20 4.19
CA ALA A 40 5.34 1.98 4.07
C ALA A 40 4.58 2.17 5.39
N TRP A 41 4.86 1.38 6.44
CA TRP A 41 4.07 1.34 7.67
C TRP A 41 4.85 1.83 8.89
N ALA A 42 4.17 2.47 9.85
CA ALA A 42 4.76 3.10 11.02
C ALA A 42 5.19 2.12 12.15
N GLY A 43 5.36 0.83 11.84
CA GLY A 43 5.73 -0.21 12.79
C GLY A 43 4.56 -1.10 13.17
N GLU A 44 4.56 -1.63 14.40
CA GLU A 44 3.60 -2.66 14.82
C GLU A 44 2.33 -2.10 15.49
N ASP A 45 2.29 -0.82 15.83
CA ASP A 45 1.11 -0.14 16.40
C ASP A 45 0.16 0.43 15.33
N VAL A 46 0.14 -0.22 14.16
CA VAL A 46 -0.69 0.18 13.02
C VAL A 46 -1.91 -0.70 12.89
N SER A 47 -2.94 -0.23 12.19
CA SER A 47 -4.10 -1.07 11.89
C SER A 47 -4.62 -0.89 10.47
N MET A 48 -5.19 -1.95 9.91
CA MET A 48 -5.87 -1.89 8.62
C MET A 48 -7.27 -2.47 8.76
N GLU A 49 -8.26 -1.70 8.34
CA GLU A 49 -9.64 -2.17 8.23
C GLU A 49 -9.95 -2.53 6.79
N ILE A 50 -10.50 -3.73 6.57
CA ILE A 50 -11.03 -4.17 5.30
C ILE A 50 -12.54 -4.28 5.46
N HIS A 51 -13.26 -3.52 4.65
CA HIS A 51 -14.72 -3.46 4.66
C HIS A 51 -15.19 -4.26 3.43
N ASP A 52 -15.35 -5.57 3.61
CA ASP A 52 -16.06 -6.43 2.68
C ASP A 52 -17.52 -6.64 3.17
N ASP A 53 -18.14 -7.79 2.88
CA ASP A 53 -19.44 -8.16 3.48
C ASP A 53 -19.40 -8.16 5.03
N ASN A 54 -18.21 -8.22 5.62
CA ASN A 54 -17.94 -8.04 7.04
C ASN A 54 -16.81 -7.02 7.27
N LYS A 55 -16.82 -6.39 8.44
CA LYS A 55 -15.69 -5.58 8.90
C LYS A 55 -14.59 -6.50 9.45
N LYS A 56 -13.43 -6.50 8.81
CA LYS A 56 -12.22 -7.18 9.30
C LYS A 56 -11.18 -6.15 9.72
N VAL A 57 -10.67 -6.28 10.94
CA VAL A 57 -9.59 -5.42 11.45
C VAL A 57 -8.31 -6.26 11.59
N LEU A 58 -7.24 -5.80 10.96
CA LEU A 58 -5.90 -6.36 11.04
C LEU A 58 -5.06 -5.48 11.95
N GLN A 59 -4.73 -5.98 13.13
CA GLN A 59 -3.92 -5.24 14.11
C GLN A 59 -2.44 -5.60 13.98
N GLY A 60 -1.62 -4.58 13.76
CA GLY A 60 -0.18 -4.68 13.61
C GLY A 60 0.31 -5.09 12.22
N LEU A 61 1.50 -4.59 11.88
CA LEU A 61 2.13 -4.80 10.57
C LEU A 61 2.37 -6.30 10.30
N SER A 62 2.63 -7.13 11.30
CA SER A 62 2.78 -8.58 11.09
C SER A 62 1.50 -9.23 10.55
N LEU A 63 0.33 -8.87 11.09
CA LEU A 63 -0.95 -9.39 10.60
C LEU A 63 -1.30 -8.79 9.24
N ILE A 64 -1.03 -7.50 9.03
CA ILE A 64 -1.25 -6.84 7.74
C ILE A 64 -0.40 -7.51 6.66
N ARG A 65 0.91 -7.68 6.88
CA ARG A 65 1.82 -8.38 5.97
C ARG A 65 1.36 -9.80 5.67
N THR A 66 0.89 -10.52 6.69
CA THR A 66 0.40 -11.90 6.52
C THR A 66 -0.88 -11.97 5.68
N ASN A 67 -1.79 -11.00 5.83
CA ASN A 67 -3.09 -11.02 5.16
C ASN A 67 -3.10 -10.27 3.83
N VAL A 68 -2.14 -9.38 3.59
CA VAL A 68 -2.04 -8.57 2.36
C VAL A 68 -0.87 -9.08 1.51
N LEU A 69 0.37 -8.74 1.88
CA LEU A 69 1.55 -9.05 1.07
C LEU A 69 1.75 -10.55 0.85
N ASN A 70 1.63 -11.38 1.89
CA ASN A 70 1.86 -12.82 1.76
C ASN A 70 0.76 -13.52 0.95
N ARG A 71 -0.44 -12.91 0.83
CA ARG A 71 -1.53 -13.44 0.02
C ARG A 71 -1.47 -12.97 -1.41
N VAL A 72 -1.30 -11.66 -1.62
CA VAL A 72 -1.36 -11.02 -2.93
C VAL A 72 0.01 -11.05 -3.63
N GLY A 73 1.11 -10.90 -2.92
CA GLY A 73 2.46 -10.84 -3.50
C GLY A 73 2.89 -12.07 -4.32
N PRO A 74 2.44 -13.30 -4.03
CA PRO A 74 2.69 -14.45 -4.91
C PRO A 74 1.87 -14.47 -6.20
N MET A 75 0.86 -13.62 -6.35
CA MET A 75 -0.05 -13.57 -7.49
C MET A 75 0.54 -12.69 -8.61
N ASP A 76 0.03 -12.86 -9.83
CA ASP A 76 0.26 -11.87 -10.88
C ASP A 76 -0.75 -10.74 -10.64
N THR A 77 -0.28 -9.64 -10.07
CA THR A 77 -1.14 -8.54 -9.61
C THR A 77 -0.68 -7.17 -10.10
N THR A 78 -1.63 -6.25 -10.23
CA THR A 78 -1.35 -4.83 -10.47
C THR A 78 -2.36 -3.98 -9.74
N HIS A 79 -1.89 -3.07 -8.90
CA HIS A 79 -2.71 -2.08 -8.19
C HIS A 79 -2.57 -0.70 -8.87
N ASN A 80 -3.70 -0.12 -9.26
CA ASN A 80 -3.78 1.24 -9.74
C ASN A 80 -4.38 2.11 -8.64
N ILE A 81 -3.56 2.99 -8.07
CA ILE A 81 -3.99 3.98 -7.08
C ILE A 81 -4.23 5.31 -7.81
N SER A 82 -5.41 5.89 -7.65
CA SER A 82 -5.78 7.13 -8.33
C SER A 82 -6.62 8.05 -7.43
N LEU A 83 -6.90 9.27 -7.93
CA LEU A 83 -7.71 10.27 -7.23
C LEU A 83 -7.23 10.57 -5.80
N VAL A 84 -5.90 10.56 -5.60
CA VAL A 84 -5.30 10.80 -4.29
C VAL A 84 -5.55 12.24 -3.85
N ARG A 85 -6.16 12.41 -2.68
CA ARG A 85 -6.41 13.70 -2.05
C ARG A 85 -5.75 13.73 -0.69
N VAL A 86 -4.63 14.44 -0.61
CA VAL A 86 -3.88 14.64 0.63
C VAL A 86 -4.46 15.82 1.42
N ASN A 87 -4.83 15.55 2.67
CA ASN A 87 -5.15 16.54 3.69
C ASN A 87 -3.95 16.68 4.63
N TYR A 88 -3.25 17.82 4.51
CA TYR A 88 -2.01 18.09 5.21
C TYR A 88 -1.96 19.57 5.60
N GLN A 89 -1.49 19.85 6.81
CA GLN A 89 -1.19 21.21 7.28
C GLN A 89 0.33 21.41 7.28
N ASP A 90 0.79 22.53 6.74
CA ASP A 90 2.22 22.81 6.62
C ASP A 90 2.94 22.75 7.98
N GLY A 91 4.02 21.97 8.03
CA GLY A 91 4.79 21.73 9.25
C GLY A 91 4.25 20.62 10.16
N ALA A 92 3.08 20.03 9.87
CA ALA A 92 2.59 18.89 10.64
C ALA A 92 3.42 17.62 10.39
N ASP A 93 3.38 16.71 11.37
CA ASP A 93 3.94 15.36 11.31
C ASP A 93 2.86 14.28 11.20
N THR A 94 1.60 14.69 11.04
CA THR A 94 0.48 13.82 10.69
C THR A 94 -0.22 14.36 9.44
N ALA A 95 -0.85 13.45 8.71
CA ALA A 95 -1.67 13.76 7.53
C ALA A 95 -2.76 12.70 7.38
N SER A 96 -3.74 12.98 6.55
CA SER A 96 -4.63 11.94 6.02
C SER A 96 -4.72 12.04 4.51
N LEU A 97 -5.04 10.93 3.86
CA LEU A 97 -5.40 10.93 2.45
C LEU A 97 -6.58 10.02 2.19
N ILE A 98 -7.29 10.33 1.11
CA ILE A 98 -8.19 9.39 0.45
C ILE A 98 -7.68 9.07 -0.94
N ALA A 99 -7.98 7.88 -1.44
CA ALA A 99 -7.64 7.45 -2.78
C ALA A 99 -8.64 6.40 -3.28
N THR A 100 -8.72 6.21 -4.58
CA THR A 100 -9.38 5.03 -5.17
C THR A 100 -8.33 4.00 -5.57
N SER A 101 -8.67 2.73 -5.41
CA SER A 101 -7.84 1.59 -5.78
C SER A 101 -8.60 0.70 -6.74
N THR A 102 -7.93 0.28 -7.81
CA THR A 102 -8.38 -0.83 -8.65
C THR A 102 -7.24 -1.80 -8.79
N ALA A 103 -7.44 -3.04 -8.37
CA ALA A 103 -6.45 -4.09 -8.48
C ALA A 103 -6.96 -5.24 -9.33
N GLN A 104 -6.06 -5.78 -10.15
CA GLN A 104 -6.27 -7.02 -10.89
C GLN A 104 -5.42 -8.10 -10.24
N HIS A 105 -6.02 -9.25 -9.97
CA HIS A 105 -5.32 -10.42 -9.44
C HIS A 105 -5.56 -11.62 -10.35
N ALA A 106 -4.47 -12.30 -10.70
CA ALA A 106 -4.48 -13.60 -11.36
C ALA A 106 -3.55 -14.56 -10.61
N SER A 107 -3.77 -15.86 -10.76
CA SER A 107 -2.83 -16.85 -10.22
C SER A 107 -1.42 -16.62 -10.81
N SER A 108 -0.40 -17.05 -10.06
CA SER A 108 1.00 -16.87 -10.46
C SER A 108 1.27 -17.42 -11.86
N GLY A 109 1.86 -16.61 -12.73
CA GLY A 109 2.19 -16.96 -14.12
C GLY A 109 1.01 -16.94 -15.09
N THR A 110 -0.21 -16.61 -14.67
CA THR A 110 -1.40 -16.61 -15.54
C THR A 110 -1.89 -15.21 -15.90
N GLY A 111 -1.23 -14.14 -15.45
CA GLY A 111 -1.70 -12.76 -15.64
C GLY A 111 -1.81 -12.34 -17.11
N ARG A 112 -1.06 -12.99 -18.00
CA ARG A 112 -1.08 -12.72 -19.46
C ARG A 112 -2.03 -13.63 -20.25
N ASP A 113 -2.63 -14.63 -19.62
CA ASP A 113 -3.59 -15.51 -20.31
C ASP A 113 -4.88 -14.73 -20.59
N PRO A 114 -5.27 -14.51 -21.87
CA PRO A 114 -6.49 -13.79 -22.19
C PRO A 114 -7.75 -14.49 -21.66
N ASN A 115 -7.73 -15.82 -21.55
CA ASN A 115 -8.87 -16.64 -21.13
C ASN A 115 -8.79 -17.09 -19.66
N GLY A 116 -7.68 -16.81 -18.99
CA GLY A 116 -7.47 -17.17 -17.59
C GLY A 116 -8.38 -16.39 -16.63
N THR A 117 -8.78 -17.03 -15.53
CA THR A 117 -9.56 -16.41 -14.46
C THR A 117 -8.83 -15.22 -13.86
N LYS A 118 -9.50 -14.08 -13.79
CA LYS A 118 -9.00 -12.84 -13.19
C LYS A 118 -10.02 -12.33 -12.19
N TYR A 119 -9.53 -11.85 -11.06
CA TYR A 119 -10.36 -11.17 -10.08
C TYR A 119 -10.00 -9.69 -10.12
N THR A 120 -10.99 -8.83 -10.37
CA THR A 120 -10.82 -7.37 -10.29
C THR A 120 -11.52 -6.89 -9.04
N VAL A 121 -10.80 -6.14 -8.21
CA VAL A 121 -11.32 -5.49 -7.01
C VAL A 121 -11.17 -3.99 -7.16
N GLY A 122 -12.20 -3.26 -6.74
CA GLY A 122 -12.20 -1.80 -6.65
C GLY A 122 -12.63 -1.36 -5.26
N GLY A 123 -12.08 -0.25 -4.78
CA GLY A 123 -12.45 0.31 -3.49
C GLY A 123 -11.88 1.70 -3.25
N GLU A 124 -12.23 2.26 -2.10
CA GLU A 124 -11.69 3.53 -1.61
C GLU A 124 -10.78 3.24 -0.42
N TYR A 125 -9.68 3.98 -0.34
CA TYR A 125 -8.82 4.02 0.83
C TYR A 125 -9.05 5.31 1.59
N SER A 126 -9.14 5.19 2.91
CA SER A 126 -8.94 6.28 3.86
C SER A 126 -7.74 5.91 4.70
N VAL A 127 -6.73 6.77 4.70
CA VAL A 127 -5.41 6.46 5.26
C VAL A 127 -4.97 7.58 6.18
N ASP A 128 -4.62 7.23 7.40
CA ASP A 128 -3.94 8.11 8.34
C ASP A 128 -2.43 7.88 8.23
N LEU A 129 -1.67 8.97 8.27
CA LEU A 129 -0.22 8.93 8.10
C LEU A 129 0.49 9.70 9.20
N ILE A 130 1.71 9.24 9.48
CA ILE A 130 2.64 9.86 10.40
C ILE A 130 4.02 9.95 9.77
N LYS A 131 4.73 11.04 10.04
CA LYS A 131 6.13 11.20 9.66
C LYS A 131 7.01 10.62 10.77
N ASP A 132 7.97 9.78 10.41
CA ASP A 132 8.93 9.24 11.37
C ASP A 132 10.08 10.21 11.68
N GLU A 133 10.97 9.79 12.58
CA GLU A 133 12.14 10.57 13.02
C GLU A 133 13.14 10.87 11.89
N GLU A 134 13.14 10.05 10.83
CA GLU A 134 13.97 10.23 9.63
C GLU A 134 13.30 11.12 8.58
N GLY A 135 12.09 11.61 8.85
CA GLY A 135 11.32 12.48 7.97
C GLY A 135 10.51 11.74 6.90
N VAL A 136 10.40 10.42 6.99
CA VAL A 136 9.68 9.57 6.03
C VAL A 136 8.23 9.38 6.46
N TRP A 137 7.29 9.65 5.56
CA TRP A 137 5.87 9.43 5.80
C TRP A 137 5.52 7.94 5.75
N LYS A 138 4.71 7.48 6.71
CA LYS A 138 4.31 6.09 6.88
C LYS A 138 2.83 6.00 7.23
N ILE A 139 2.19 4.91 6.82
CA ILE A 139 0.81 4.58 7.14
C ILE A 139 0.71 4.19 8.62
N LYS A 140 -0.30 4.73 9.28
CA LYS A 140 -0.66 4.43 10.67
C LYS A 140 -1.90 3.54 10.72
#